data_AF-A0AAN1BI82-F1
#
_entry.id   AF-A0AAN1BI82-F1
#
_cell.length_a   1.000
_cell.length_b   1.000
_cell.length_c   1.000
_cell.angle_alpha   90.00
_cell.angle_beta   90.00
_cell.angle_gamma   90.00
#
_symmetry.space_group_name_H-M   'P 1'
#
loop_
_entity.id
_entity.type
_entity.pdbx_description
1 polymer ?
#
loop_
_entity_poly.entity_id
_entity_poly.type
_entity_poly.pdbx_seq_one_letter_code
_entity_poly.pdbx_strand_id
1 'polypeptide(L)' 'MAEHHTGPVETGAPMDYKEHEQTYNMFIAGTKYGTMLLVVLLLAMTAGFFGGAGLLGGLFVFIVLLAAGIFLFR' A
#
# COMPACT_ATOMS: atom_id res chain seq x y z
N MET A 1 1.05 -26.23 -38.94
CA MET A 1 0.03 -27.28 -39.15
C MET A 1 -1.07 -27.03 -38.14
N ALA A 2 -2.30 -26.90 -38.59
CA ALA A 2 -3.43 -26.39 -37.83
C ALA A 2 -3.89 -27.37 -36.74
N GLU A 3 -3.86 -26.92 -35.49
CA GLU A 3 -4.70 -27.44 -34.41
C GLU A 3 -5.79 -26.37 -34.19
N HIS A 4 -6.70 -26.24 -35.16
CA HIS A 4 -7.92 -25.44 -34.99
C HIS A 4 -8.78 -26.17 -33.94
N HIS A 5 -8.62 -25.81 -32.67
CA HIS A 5 -9.53 -26.22 -31.61
C HIS A 5 -10.92 -25.65 -31.93
N THR A 6 -11.79 -26.48 -32.52
CA THR A 6 -13.19 -26.17 -32.87
C THR A 6 -14.16 -26.74 -31.82
N GLY A 7 -13.66 -26.99 -30.61
CA GLY A 7 -14.51 -27.26 -29.45
C GLY A 7 -15.27 -25.98 -29.04
N PRO A 8 -16.40 -26.11 -28.31
CA PRO A 8 -17.06 -24.97 -27.68
C PRO A 8 -16.01 -24.12 -26.97
N VAL A 9 -16.08 -22.79 -27.07
CA VAL A 9 -15.19 -21.93 -26.28
C VAL A 9 -15.42 -22.33 -24.83
N GLU A 10 -14.43 -23.01 -24.24
CA GLU A 10 -14.37 -23.36 -22.83
C GLU A 10 -14.23 -22.03 -22.06
N THR A 11 -15.32 -21.26 -22.00
CA THR A 11 -15.39 -19.99 -21.27
C THR A 11 -15.30 -20.20 -19.76
N GLY A 12 -15.21 -21.48 -19.32
CA GLY A 12 -15.18 -21.88 -17.93
C GLY A 12 -16.51 -21.61 -17.24
N ALA A 13 -16.71 -22.22 -16.08
CA ALA A 13 -17.75 -21.74 -15.17
C ALA A 13 -17.39 -20.31 -14.71
N PRO A 14 -18.38 -19.44 -14.40
CA PRO A 14 -18.10 -18.12 -13.86
C PRO A 14 -17.26 -18.24 -12.59
N MET A 15 -16.10 -17.59 -12.57
CA MET A 15 -15.19 -17.63 -11.42
C MET A 15 -15.80 -16.82 -10.27
N ASP A 16 -15.74 -17.33 -9.04
CA ASP A 16 -16.11 -16.57 -7.85
C ASP A 16 -14.96 -15.63 -7.46
N TYR A 17 -15.16 -14.33 -7.64
CA TYR A 17 -14.14 -13.31 -7.42
C TYR A 17 -14.13 -12.74 -6.00
N LYS A 18 -15.09 -13.10 -5.14
CA LYS A 18 -15.27 -12.42 -3.86
C LYS A 18 -14.01 -12.46 -2.98
N GLU A 19 -13.38 -13.62 -2.86
CA GLU A 19 -12.18 -13.79 -2.04
C GLU A 19 -10.92 -13.20 -2.72
N HIS A 20 -10.87 -13.22 -4.06
CA HIS A 20 -9.80 -12.60 -4.84
C HIS A 20 -9.79 -11.08 -4.66
N GLU A 21 -10.95 -10.44 -4.81
CA GLU A 21 -11.11 -9.00 -4.63
C GLU A 21 -10.81 -8.58 -3.19
N GLN A 22 -11.30 -9.33 -2.20
CA GLN A 22 -11.03 -9.04 -0.79
C GLN A 22 -9.52 -9.09 -0.49
N THR A 23 -8.83 -10.14 -0.94
CA THR A 23 -7.38 -10.29 -0.72
C THR A 23 -6.60 -9.20 -1.43
N TYR A 24 -6.97 -8.88 -2.67
CA TYR A 24 -6.32 -7.81 -3.43
C TYR A 24 -6.53 -6.44 -2.76
N ASN A 25 -7.72 -6.14 -2.27
CA ASN A 25 -8.00 -4.90 -1.55
C ASN A 25 -7.18 -4.80 -0.25
N MET A 26 -7.01 -5.90 0.48
CA MET A 26 -6.12 -5.94 1.66
C MET A 26 -4.66 -5.69 1.27
N PHE A 27 -4.18 -6.28 0.18
CA PHE A 27 -2.84 -6.05 -0.34
C PHE A 27 -2.62 -4.57 -0.69
N ILE A 28 -3.53 -3.97 -1.44
CA ILE A 28 -3.45 -2.56 -1.83
C ILE A 28 -3.47 -1.65 -0.60
N ALA A 29 -4.35 -1.90 0.37
CA ALA A 29 -4.38 -1.14 1.61
C ALA A 29 -3.06 -1.27 2.40
N GLY A 30 -2.54 -2.50 2.53
CA GLY A 30 -1.28 -2.79 3.21
C GLY A 30 -0.10 -2.08 2.54
N THR A 31 0.02 -2.16 1.22
CA THR A 31 1.09 -1.48 0.46
C THR A 31 0.98 0.03 0.55
N LYS A 32 -0.24 0.59 0.44
CA LYS A 32 -0.50 2.03 0.56
C LYS A 32 -0.04 2.57 1.92
N TYR A 33 -0.55 2.02 3.01
CA TYR A 33 -0.22 2.49 4.36
C TYR A 33 1.19 2.11 4.79
N GLY A 34 1.71 0.97 4.35
CA GLY A 34 3.09 0.54 4.62
C GLY A 34 4.12 1.46 3.97
N THR A 35 3.92 1.81 2.70
CA THR A 35 4.81 2.74 1.98
C THR A 35 4.78 4.12 2.62
N MET A 36 3.58 4.61 2.97
CA MET A 36 3.40 5.87 3.69
C MET A 36 4.20 5.91 5.00
N LEU A 37 4.09 4.86 5.82
CA LEU A 37 4.78 4.78 7.11
C LEU A 37 6.30 4.85 6.94
N LEU A 38 6.87 4.16 5.95
CA LEU A 38 8.30 4.21 5.66
C LEU A 38 8.75 5.61 5.23
N VAL A 39 8.01 6.25 4.32
CA VAL A 39 8.34 7.62 3.87
C VAL A 39 8.29 8.62 5.02
N VAL A 40 7.23 8.56 5.84
CA VAL A 40 7.07 9.43 7.01
C VAL A 40 8.18 9.22 8.04
N LEU A 41 8.57 7.97 8.29
CA LEU A 41 9.70 7.65 9.18
C LEU A 41 11.01 8.27 8.67
N LEU A 42 11.31 8.14 7.38
CA LEU A 42 12.53 8.71 6.80
C LEU A 42 12.54 10.23 6.91
N LEU A 43 11.43 10.91 6.59
CA LEU A 43 11.30 12.37 6.74
C LEU A 43 11.48 12.83 8.20
N ALA A 44 10.90 12.10 9.15
CA ALA A 44 11.04 12.38 10.56
C ALA A 44 12.49 12.21 11.05
N MET A 45 13.19 11.18 10.58
CA MET A 45 14.62 11.00 10.86
C MET A 45 15.47 12.11 10.24
N THR A 46 15.14 12.56 9.03
CA THR A 46 15.78 13.71 8.41
C THR A 46 15.62 14.96 9.27
N ALA A 47 14.40 15.29 9.68
CA ALA A 47 14.14 16.46 10.53
C ALA A 47 14.78 16.33 11.92
N GLY A 48 14.71 15.15 12.54
CA GLY A 48 15.22 14.90 13.88
C GLY A 48 16.75 14.92 13.96
N PHE A 49 17.43 14.20 13.07
CA PHE A 49 18.89 14.00 13.18
C PHE A 49 19.71 14.96 12.32
N PHE A 50 19.24 15.32 11.13
CA PHE A 50 19.95 16.27 10.26
C PHE A 50 19.53 17.72 10.53
N GLY A 51 18.29 17.94 10.97
CA GLY A 51 17.78 19.27 11.36
C GLY A 51 18.13 19.70 12.78
N GLY A 52 18.76 18.84 13.59
CA GLY A 52 19.17 19.15 14.97
C GLY A 52 18.07 19.10 16.02
N ALA A 53 16.86 18.67 15.67
CA ALA A 53 15.72 18.59 16.60
C ALA A 53 15.79 17.39 17.59
N GLY A 54 16.73 16.47 17.37
CA GLY A 54 16.95 15.27 18.17
C GLY A 54 15.81 14.24 18.06
N LEU A 55 15.85 13.24 18.95
CA LEU A 55 14.86 12.15 18.96
C LEU A 55 13.43 12.66 19.21
N LEU A 56 13.26 13.57 20.17
CA LEU A 56 11.92 14.08 20.53
C LEU A 56 11.33 14.96 19.43
N GLY A 57 12.14 15.80 18.78
CA GLY A 57 11.70 16.59 17.63
C GLY A 57 11.35 15.71 16.42
N GLY A 58 12.17 14.69 16.14
CA GLY A 58 11.86 13.70 15.11
C GLY A 58 10.58 12.92 15.41
N LEU A 59 10.35 12.50 16.66
CA LEU A 59 9.14 11.82 17.09
C LEU A 59 7.90 12.71 16.91
N PHE A 60 8.00 13.99 17.25
CA PHE A 60 6.93 14.95 17.05
C PHE A 60 6.57 15.09 15.56
N VAL A 61 7.57 15.28 14.70
CA VAL A 61 7.38 15.36 13.24
C VAL A 61 6.76 14.06 12.71
N PHE A 62 7.24 12.90 13.18
CA PHE A 62 6.69 11.59 12.81
C PHE A 62 5.19 11.50 13.11
N ILE A 63 4.77 11.85 14.33
CA ILE A 63 3.36 11.77 14.74
C ILE A 63 2.49 12.70 13.89
N VAL A 64 2.94 13.94 13.67
CA VAL A 64 2.19 14.93 12.87
C VAL A 64 2.03 14.45 11.42
N LEU A 65 3.12 14.02 10.79
CA LEU A 65 3.09 13.55 9.40
C LEU A 65 2.32 12.24 9.26
N LEU A 66 2.39 11.35 10.25
CA LEU A 66 1.62 10.10 10.25
C LEU A 66 0.12 10.39 10.34
N ALA A 67 -0.30 11.31 11.21
CA ALA A 67 -1.69 11.73 11.32
C ALA A 67 -2.19 12.38 10.02
N ALA A 68 -1.37 13.26 9.43
CA ALA A 68 -1.67 13.89 8.14
C ALA A 68 -1.78 12.86 7.00
N GLY A 69 -0.85 11.90 6.94
CA GLY A 69 -0.84 10.84 5.93
C GLY A 69 -2.06 9.92 6.04
N ILE A 70 -2.47 9.55 7.25
CA ILE A 70 -3.70 8.77 7.47
C ILE A 70 -4.92 9.57 7.03
N PHE A 71 -5.00 10.87 7.32
CA PHE A 71 -6.12 11.71 6.89
C PHE A 71 -6.19 11.85 5.36
N LEU A 72 -5.04 11.99 4.69
CA LEU A 72 -4.98 12.20 3.24
C LEU A 72 -5.24 10.92 2.43
N PHE A 73 -4.96 9.74 2.99
CA PHE A 73 -5.15 8.44 2.32
C PHE A 73 -6.43 7.71 2.72
N ARG A 74 -7.27 8.32 3.55
CA ARG A 74 -8.67 7.92 3.74
C ARG A 74 -9.47 8.13 2.45
#